data_AF-A0A0D6LDC3-F1
#
_entry.id   AF-A0A0D6LDC3-F1
#
_cell.length_a   1.000
_cell.length_b   1.000
_cell.length_c   1.000
_cell.angle_alpha   90.00
_cell.angle_beta   90.00
_cell.angle_gamma   90.00
#
_symmetry.space_group_name_H-M   'P 1'
#
loop_
_entity.id
_entity.type
_entity.pdbx_description
1 polymer ?
#
loop_
_entity_poly.entity_id
_entity_poly.type
_entity_poly.pdbx_seq_one_letter_code
_entity_poly.pdbx_strand_id
1 'polypeptide(L)'
;MVYERIAADVVDVSILGTKLAFRCGRTANNRFLKAALSEKLSTYDETDLSKRGMPTPELINMYDKWGRGGYGVILTGNVMVDPVRKL
;
A
#
# COMPACT_ATOMS: atom_id res chain seq x y z
N MET A 1 -12.16 -21.00 1.11
CA MET A 1 -11.33 -21.96 1.86
C MET A 1 -10.93 -21.27 3.15
N VAL A 2 -11.44 -21.70 4.30
CA VAL A 2 -11.08 -21.12 5.61
C VAL A 2 -9.94 -21.97 6.14
N TYR A 3 -8.73 -21.41 6.14
CA TYR A 3 -7.61 -22.04 6.82
C TYR A 3 -7.80 -21.87 8.34
N GLU A 4 -7.52 -22.93 9.09
CA GLU A 4 -7.45 -22.87 10.55
C GLU A 4 -6.36 -21.86 10.97
N ARG A 5 -6.58 -21.12 12.06
CA ARG A 5 -5.58 -20.15 12.55
C ARG A 5 -4.32 -20.89 12.96
N ILE A 6 -3.16 -20.37 12.53
CA ILE A 6 -1.87 -20.86 13.00
C ILE A 6 -1.78 -20.60 14.50
N ALA A 7 -1.50 -21.65 15.29
CA ALA A 7 -1.27 -21.52 16.73
C ALA A 7 -0.05 -20.62 16.98
N ALA A 8 -0.20 -19.66 17.88
CA ALA A 8 0.86 -18.73 18.27
C ALA A 8 0.76 -18.47 19.77
N ASP A 9 1.92 -18.26 20.40
CA ASP A 9 1.98 -17.87 21.81
C ASP A 9 1.35 -16.49 22.01
N VAL A 10 0.72 -16.30 23.16
CA VAL A 10 0.17 -14.99 23.54
C VAL A 10 1.34 -14.07 23.88
N VAL A 11 1.42 -12.94 23.19
CA VAL A 11 2.41 -11.88 23.42
C VAL A 11 1.72 -10.53 23.58
N ASP A 12 2.36 -9.60 24.29
CA ASP A 12 1.86 -8.22 24.36
C ASP A 12 2.03 -7.51 23.01
N VAL A 13 0.91 -7.08 22.43
CA VAL A 13 0.84 -6.39 21.13
C VAL A 13 0.52 -4.89 21.28
N SER A 14 0.46 -4.37 22.51
CA SER A 14 0.11 -2.97 22.81
C SER A 14 0.95 -1.97 22.01
N ILE A 15 2.24 -2.29 21.79
CA ILE A 15 3.18 -1.48 21.02
C ILE A 15 2.67 -1.18 19.60
N LEU A 16 1.92 -2.10 18.97
CA LEU A 16 1.41 -1.93 17.61
C LEU A 16 0.41 -0.78 17.51
N GLY A 17 -0.34 -0.49 18.60
CA GLY A 17 -1.30 0.61 18.65
C GLY A 17 -0.70 1.99 18.94
N THR A 18 0.61 2.07 19.22
CA THR A 18 1.27 3.32 19.61
C THR A 18 1.68 4.16 18.40
N LYS A 19 1.70 5.49 18.58
CA LYS A 19 2.17 6.43 17.54
C LYS A 19 3.63 6.18 17.17
N LEU A 20 3.98 6.47 15.92
CA LEU A 20 5.34 6.41 15.39
C LEU A 20 5.72 7.73 14.73
N ALA A 21 6.67 8.45 15.31
CA ALA A 21 7.21 9.70 14.75
C ALA A 21 8.32 9.41 13.73
N PHE A 22 8.25 10.04 12.56
CA PHE A 22 9.24 9.95 11.50
C PHE A 22 10.18 11.15 11.49
N ARG A 23 11.40 10.96 11.00
CA ARG A 23 12.42 12.04 10.87
C ARG A 23 11.97 13.19 9.95
N CYS A 24 11.00 12.95 9.07
CA CYS A 24 10.39 13.98 8.21
C CYS A 24 9.31 14.83 8.90
N GLY A 25 9.16 14.73 10.23
CA GLY A 25 8.18 15.51 11.01
C GLY A 25 6.76 14.97 11.00
N ARG A 26 6.48 13.90 10.25
CA ARG A 26 5.17 13.23 10.24
C ARG A 26 5.05 12.21 11.35
N THR A 27 3.83 11.91 11.78
CA THR A 27 3.54 10.90 12.80
C THR A 27 2.45 9.95 12.31
N ALA A 28 2.70 8.64 12.35
CA ALA A 28 1.68 7.63 12.13
C ALA A 28 0.90 7.37 13.44
N ASN A 29 -0.39 7.08 13.31
CA ASN A 29 -1.29 6.87 14.45
C ASN A 29 -1.11 5.52 15.14
N ASN A 30 -0.47 4.56 14.46
CA ASN A 30 -0.14 3.23 14.94
C ASN A 30 1.03 2.68 14.10
N ARG A 31 1.46 1.45 14.40
CA ARG A 31 2.60 0.78 13.74
C ARG A 31 2.16 -0.23 12.67
N PHE A 32 0.92 -0.16 12.20
CA PHE A 32 0.45 -0.98 11.09
C PHE A 32 0.81 -0.31 9.76
N LEU A 33 1.48 -1.09 8.91
CA LEU A 33 1.88 -0.70 7.56
C LEU A 33 1.13 -1.57 6.55
N LYS A 34 0.37 -0.96 5.65
CA LYS A 34 0.03 -1.62 4.39
C LYS A 34 1.26 -1.58 3.49
N ALA A 35 1.82 -2.75 3.17
CA ALA A 35 3.02 -2.88 2.35
C ALA A 35 2.78 -2.54 0.86
N ALA A 36 3.86 -2.30 0.11
CA ALA A 36 3.78 -2.13 -1.34
C ALA A 36 3.26 -3.42 -2.00
N LEU A 37 2.37 -3.29 -2.97
CA LEU A 37 1.82 -4.42 -3.73
C LEU A 37 1.92 -4.11 -5.23
N SER A 38 1.87 -5.15 -6.06
CA SER A 38 1.59 -5.00 -7.50
C SER A 38 0.10 -5.26 -7.69
N GLU A 39 -0.69 -4.20 -7.69
CA GLU A 39 -2.14 -4.35 -7.67
C GLU A 39 -2.73 -4.68 -9.04
N LYS A 40 -1.95 -4.48 -10.10
CA LYS A 40 -2.33 -4.76 -11.51
C LYS A 40 -3.65 -4.07 -11.93
N LEU A 41 -3.95 -2.90 -11.35
CA LEU A 41 -5.15 -2.12 -11.64
C LEU A 41 -4.86 -0.85 -12.46
N SER A 42 -3.61 -0.47 -12.68
CA SER A 42 -3.30 0.68 -13.56
C SER A 42 -3.54 0.33 -15.02
N THR A 43 -3.78 1.36 -15.84
CA THR A 43 -3.92 1.20 -17.29
C THR A 43 -2.62 0.68 -17.92
N TYR A 44 -2.75 -0.03 -19.03
CA TYR A 44 -1.63 -0.50 -19.83
C TYR A 44 -2.01 -0.52 -21.32
N ASP A 45 -1.08 -0.12 -22.17
CA ASP A 45 -1.22 -0.18 -23.63
C ASP A 45 0.14 -0.61 -24.23
N GLU A 46 0.14 -1.54 -25.18
CA GLU A 46 1.37 -2.08 -25.78
C GLU A 46 2.09 -1.06 -26.68
N THR A 47 1.35 -0.12 -27.26
CA THR A 47 1.85 0.80 -28.29
C THR A 47 1.90 2.24 -27.81
N ASP A 48 0.84 2.70 -27.14
CA ASP A 48 0.68 4.06 -26.69
C ASP A 48 1.22 4.21 -25.26
N LEU A 49 2.50 4.60 -25.17
CA LEU A 49 3.18 4.78 -23.89
C LEU A 49 2.47 5.79 -22.96
N SER A 50 1.74 6.76 -23.52
CA SER A 50 1.02 7.77 -22.73
C SER A 50 -0.15 7.18 -21.94
N LYS A 51 -0.62 5.98 -22.31
CA LYS A 51 -1.74 5.28 -21.67
C LYS A 51 -1.29 4.26 -20.63
N ARG A 52 -0.01 4.21 -20.27
CA ARG A 52 0.51 3.29 -19.24
C ARG A 52 0.51 3.93 -17.86
N GLY A 53 0.20 3.14 -16.83
CA GLY A 53 0.39 3.53 -15.45
C GLY A 53 -0.63 4.52 -14.89
N MET A 54 -1.67 4.89 -15.67
CA MET A 54 -2.71 5.80 -15.17
C MET A 54 -3.56 5.09 -14.11
N PRO A 55 -3.95 5.80 -13.03
CA PRO A 55 -4.81 5.24 -12.01
C PRO A 55 -6.22 5.02 -12.56
N THR A 56 -6.78 3.85 -12.28
CA THR A 56 -8.18 3.52 -12.59
C THR A 56 -9.09 3.82 -11.39
N PRO A 57 -10.42 3.96 -11.59
CA PRO A 57 -11.37 4.09 -10.50
C PRO A 57 -11.27 2.97 -9.45
N GLU A 58 -10.97 1.74 -9.87
CA GLU A 58 -10.77 0.59 -9.01
C GLU A 58 -9.54 0.75 -8.11
N LEU A 59 -8.42 1.22 -8.69
CA LEU A 59 -7.20 1.53 -7.96
C LEU A 59 -7.48 2.63 -6.91
N ILE A 60 -8.19 3.69 -7.29
CA ILE A 60 -8.56 4.79 -6.39
C ILE A 60 -9.42 4.28 -5.23
N ASN A 61 -10.48 3.53 -5.53
CA ASN A 61 -11.39 2.97 -4.51
C ASN A 61 -10.66 2.04 -3.52
N MET A 62 -9.72 1.24 -4.00
CA MET A 62 -8.91 0.38 -3.14
C MET A 62 -8.03 1.19 -2.18
N TYR A 63 -7.34 2.24 -2.67
CA TYR A 63 -6.56 3.12 -1.80
C TYR A 63 -7.43 3.95 -0.84
N ASP A 64 -8.64 4.35 -1.22
CA ASP A 64 -9.61 4.98 -0.28
C ASP A 64 -9.99 4.02 0.85
N LYS A 65 -10.31 2.76 0.52
CA LYS A 65 -10.61 1.73 1.53
C LYS A 65 -9.45 1.47 2.48
N TRP A 66 -8.21 1.39 1.97
CA TRP A 66 -7.04 1.28 2.84
C TRP A 66 -6.84 2.53 3.68
N GLY A 67 -7.04 3.73 3.11
CA GLY A 67 -7.00 5.01 3.82
C GLY A 67 -7.96 5.06 5.00
N ARG A 68 -9.17 4.53 4.83
CA ARG A 68 -10.20 4.42 5.87
C ARG A 68 -10.01 3.23 6.80
N GLY A 69 -9.12 2.29 6.46
CA GLY A 69 -8.86 1.05 7.20
C GLY A 69 -8.05 1.21 8.48
N GLY A 70 -7.63 2.43 8.83
CA GLY A 70 -6.93 2.71 10.09
C GLY A 70 -5.45 2.32 10.11
N TYR A 71 -4.81 2.11 8.96
CA TYR A 71 -3.37 1.91 8.89
C TYR A 71 -2.62 3.18 9.31
N GLY A 72 -1.54 3.01 10.07
CA GLY A 72 -0.64 4.11 10.41
C GLY A 72 0.15 4.60 9.21
N VAL A 73 0.49 3.68 8.30
CA VAL A 73 1.19 3.97 7.04
C VAL A 73 0.60 3.12 5.91
N ILE A 74 0.45 3.72 4.73
CA ILE A 74 0.07 3.03 3.51
C ILE A 74 1.16 3.29 2.49
N LEU A 75 1.85 2.22 2.08
CA LEU A 75 2.84 2.28 1.03
C LEU A 75 2.16 1.97 -0.31
N THR A 76 2.39 2.83 -1.30
CA THR A 76 1.89 2.59 -2.65
C THR A 76 2.62 1.41 -3.29
N GLY A 77 2.03 0.82 -4.33
CA GLY A 77 2.78 0.03 -5.29
C GLY A 77 3.87 0.85 -5.98
N ASN A 78 4.69 0.18 -6.79
CA ASN A 78 5.71 0.87 -7.59
C ASN A 78 5.03 1.83 -8.58
N VAL A 79 5.35 3.12 -8.47
CA VAL A 79 4.86 4.15 -9.40
C VAL A 79 5.91 4.37 -10.48
N MET A 80 5.52 4.17 -11.74
CA MET A 80 6.37 4.45 -12.89
C MET A 80 6.55 5.97 -13.02
N VAL A 81 7.79 6.45 -13.01
CA VAL A 81 8.13 7.88 -13.14
C VAL A 81 8.67 8.25 -14.53
N ASP A 82 9.02 7.24 -15.34
CA ASP A 82 9.42 7.38 -16.74
C ASP A 82 8.69 6.29 -17.55
N PRO A 83 8.06 6.63 -18.69
CA PRO A 83 7.40 5.65 -19.55
C PRO A 83 8.37 4.67 -20.24
N VAL A 84 9.67 4.99 -20.29
CA VAL A 84 10.69 4.21 -21.00
C VAL A 84 11.94 4.06 -20.14
N ARG A 85 12.42 2.82 -20.00
CA ARG A 85 13.75 2.58 -19.43
C ARG A 85 14.80 2.97 -20.47
N LYS A 86 15.48 4.11 -20.27
CA LYS A 86 16.70 4.43 -21.01
C LYS A 86 17.83 3.55 -20.45
N LEU A 87 18.38 2.69 -21.30
CA LEU A 87 19.64 2.00 -21.04
C LEU A 87 20.80 2.88 -21.50
#